data_AF-A0A330LRQ3-F1
#
_entry.id   AF-A0A330LRQ3-F1
#
_cell.length_a   1.000
_cell.length_b   1.000
_cell.length_c   1.000
_cell.angle_alpha   90.00
_cell.angle_beta   90.00
_cell.angle_gamma   90.00
#
_symmetry.space_group_name_H-M   'P 1'
#
loop_
_entity.id
_entity.type
_entity.pdbx_description
1 polymer ?
#
loop_
_entity_poly.entity_id
_entity_poly.type
_entity_poly.pdbx_seq_one_letter_code
_entity_poly.pdbx_strand_id
1 'polypeptide(L)'
;MLLKELSSLTSPLSEPQLSQLQLALNDLSPTQTAWVSGYLAGISQASGAQVQAQGAVSQSAQRVTILFGSQTGNAKGVAEELYQQAQTQGISARLVNMADYKAKELKTESHLLIVASTNGEGEAPDDAVAFHEFLASKKAPKVPDLKYSVCALGDSSYEFYCQTGLEFDERLAALGAEAVVARADCDVDYDDMVAAWSEQALAAVKATLKEVTTTAAPIAAVASNHVANTYTKKKPFKTELLVNQKITGRFSAKDIRHVEIALDDSGIRYQAGDALGIWFKNDPVLVDAILDQLELDGTETVTVANETDTLRDALINRFELTQSYPSFIQAYAELSGSKKLAKLLDDKAALRHYCYGRQILDVIDEKKAKLTAEQLISGLRKLTPRLYSIASSPNEAEGEVHLTVAVVDYQQNGEQRIGGASGFLQRLEEGAEVEVFVEHNDNFRLPNNDDTAVIMIGPGTGIAPFRAFLQERDVREAAGNNWLFFGNQHFTDDFLYQTEWQGYLKSGLLTKMDVAFSRDQAEKVYVQDRLRENAAELYAWLEQGAHVYVCGDGDRMAKDVNEALIEIVAEQGKLARSEAEEYVAELRRNKRYQRDVY
;
A
#
# COMPACT_ATOMS: atom_id res chain seq x y z
N MET A 1 -15.51 38.88 9.12
CA MET A 1 -16.35 40.09 9.25
C MET A 1 -17.67 39.67 9.88
N LEU A 2 -18.12 40.37 10.92
CA LEU A 2 -19.44 40.14 11.50
C LEU A 2 -20.50 40.66 10.51
N LEU A 3 -21.60 39.92 10.33
CA LEU A 3 -22.71 40.24 9.40
C LEU A 3 -23.28 41.66 9.58
N LYS A 4 -23.08 42.26 10.76
CA LYS A 4 -23.48 43.63 11.11
C LYS A 4 -22.61 44.75 10.50
N GLU A 5 -21.50 44.42 9.85
CA GLU A 5 -20.56 45.40 9.28
C GLU A 5 -20.61 45.50 7.75
N LEU A 6 -21.51 44.75 7.09
CA LEU A 6 -21.66 44.79 5.64
C LEU A 6 -22.36 46.08 5.19
N SER A 7 -21.61 46.97 4.54
CA SER A 7 -22.14 48.16 3.86
C SER A 7 -22.26 47.93 2.35
N SER A 8 -23.14 48.67 1.68
CA SER A 8 -23.34 48.64 0.22
C SER A 8 -22.09 49.03 -0.58
N LEU A 9 -21.10 49.67 0.07
CA LEU A 9 -19.80 50.01 -0.52
C LEU A 9 -18.82 48.82 -0.58
N THR A 10 -19.10 47.74 0.14
CA THR A 10 -18.22 46.57 0.30
C THR A 10 -18.84 45.26 -0.20
N SER A 11 -20.07 45.32 -0.72
CA SER A 11 -20.82 44.16 -1.19
C SER A 11 -21.27 44.35 -2.64
N PRO A 12 -21.27 43.29 -3.48
CA PRO A 12 -21.82 43.35 -4.83
C PRO A 12 -23.36 43.44 -4.87
N LEU A 13 -24.04 43.45 -3.70
CA LEU A 13 -25.50 43.53 -3.59
C LEU A 13 -25.99 44.98 -3.44
N SER A 14 -27.12 45.31 -4.07
CA SER A 14 -27.78 46.61 -3.86
C SER A 14 -28.34 46.75 -2.44
N GLU A 15 -28.51 47.97 -1.94
CA GLU A 15 -29.04 48.22 -0.58
C GLU A 15 -30.35 47.50 -0.26
N PRO A 16 -31.35 47.42 -1.17
CA PRO A 16 -32.56 46.64 -0.91
C PRO A 16 -32.29 45.13 -0.77
N GLN A 17 -31.40 44.58 -1.59
CA GLN A 17 -31.03 43.15 -1.54
C GLN A 17 -30.26 42.82 -0.27
N LEU A 18 -29.38 43.72 0.15
CA LEU A 18 -28.58 43.58 1.37
C LEU A 18 -29.48 43.60 2.62
N SER A 19 -30.47 44.50 2.63
CA SER A 19 -31.47 44.58 3.71
C SER A 19 -32.34 43.31 3.83
N GLN A 20 -32.76 42.75 2.69
CA GLN A 20 -33.51 41.49 2.67
C GLN A 20 -32.67 40.30 3.12
N LEU A 21 -31.40 40.23 2.70
CA LEU A 21 -30.48 39.17 3.12
C LEU A 21 -30.21 39.25 4.64
N GLN A 22 -30.01 40.46 5.17
CA GLN A 22 -29.83 40.65 6.61
C GLN A 22 -31.06 40.22 7.41
N LEU A 23 -32.27 40.56 6.95
CA LEU A 23 -33.51 40.09 7.57
C LEU A 23 -33.64 38.56 7.55
N ALA A 24 -33.33 37.93 6.41
CA ALA A 24 -33.42 36.48 6.26
C ALA A 24 -32.42 35.70 7.12
N LEU A 25 -31.26 36.30 7.43
CA LEU A 25 -30.20 35.67 8.21
C LEU A 25 -30.29 35.94 9.72
N ASN A 26 -31.11 36.90 10.15
CA ASN A 26 -31.10 37.40 11.53
C ASN A 26 -31.63 36.38 12.56
N ASP A 27 -32.49 35.46 12.13
CA ASP A 27 -33.12 34.44 12.99
C ASP A 27 -32.53 33.03 12.78
N LEU A 28 -31.42 32.91 12.04
CA LEU A 28 -30.79 31.61 11.78
C LEU A 28 -29.72 31.26 12.82
N SER A 29 -29.69 29.99 13.22
CA SER A 29 -28.57 29.43 13.99
C SER A 29 -27.29 29.32 13.13
N PRO A 30 -26.10 29.15 13.75
CA PRO A 30 -24.84 28.98 13.02
C PRO A 30 -24.88 27.80 12.04
N THR A 31 -25.48 26.67 12.42
CA THR A 31 -25.60 25.47 11.58
C THR A 31 -26.52 25.71 10.37
N GLN A 32 -27.64 26.41 10.58
CA GLN A 32 -28.56 26.78 9.49
C GLN A 32 -27.92 27.80 8.54
N THR A 33 -27.12 28.73 9.07
CA THR A 33 -26.38 29.70 8.26
C THR A 33 -25.34 29.00 7.38
N ALA A 34 -24.61 28.02 7.91
CA ALA A 34 -23.66 27.22 7.13
C ALA A 34 -24.37 26.41 6.03
N TRP A 35 -25.54 25.83 6.32
CA TRP A 35 -26.34 25.10 5.35
C TRP A 35 -26.85 25.99 4.21
N VAL A 36 -27.40 27.18 4.54
CA VAL A 36 -27.87 28.16 3.54
C VAL A 36 -26.72 28.66 2.67
N SER A 37 -25.51 28.85 3.24
CA SER A 37 -24.31 29.19 2.48
C SER A 37 -23.98 28.14 1.42
N GLY A 38 -24.04 26.85 1.78
CA GLY A 38 -23.83 25.75 0.84
C GLY A 38 -24.92 25.69 -0.24
N TYR A 39 -26.18 25.91 0.13
CA TYR A 39 -27.31 25.92 -0.80
C TYR A 39 -27.21 27.06 -1.84
N LEU A 40 -26.88 28.27 -1.42
CA LEU A 40 -26.69 29.42 -2.32
C LEU A 40 -25.48 29.22 -3.25
N ALA A 41 -24.40 28.62 -2.75
CA ALA A 41 -23.25 28.23 -3.59
C ALA A 41 -23.66 27.20 -4.67
N GLY A 42 -24.51 26.23 -4.31
CA GLY A 42 -25.08 25.27 -5.25
C GLY A 42 -25.95 25.92 -6.34
N ILE A 43 -26.80 26.89 -5.98
CA ILE A 43 -27.62 27.63 -6.96
C ILE A 43 -26.76 28.44 -7.93
N SER A 44 -25.67 29.06 -7.44
CA SER A 44 -24.72 29.78 -8.30
C SER A 44 -24.05 28.88 -9.33
N GLN A 45 -23.82 27.61 -9.00
CA GLN A 45 -23.25 26.62 -9.92
C GLN A 45 -24.29 26.09 -10.91
N ALA A 46 -25.57 26.01 -10.49
CA ALA A 46 -26.66 25.55 -11.33
C ALA A 46 -27.17 26.61 -12.33
N SER A 47 -26.91 27.90 -12.09
CA SER A 47 -27.45 29.02 -12.89
C SER A 47 -26.50 29.53 -13.98
N GLY A 48 -25.52 28.73 -14.40
CA GLY A 48 -24.68 29.02 -15.57
C GLY A 48 -25.50 29.01 -16.86
N ALA A 49 -26.05 30.16 -17.23
CA ALA A 49 -26.76 30.39 -18.48
C ALA A 49 -25.88 30.02 -19.69
N GLN A 50 -26.49 29.35 -20.67
CA GLN A 50 -25.93 29.10 -21.99
C GLN A 50 -25.57 30.44 -22.66
N VAL A 51 -24.29 30.81 -22.64
CA VAL A 51 -23.76 31.86 -23.49
C VAL A 51 -23.30 31.20 -24.79
N GLN A 52 -23.98 31.51 -25.89
CA GLN A 52 -23.47 31.28 -27.24
C GLN A 52 -22.17 32.09 -27.40
N ALA A 53 -21.03 31.42 -27.29
CA ALA A 53 -19.74 32.01 -27.60
C ALA A 53 -19.52 31.97 -29.13
N GLN A 54 -19.56 33.15 -29.75
CA GLN A 54 -18.87 33.37 -31.02
C GLN A 54 -17.38 33.07 -30.82
N GLY A 55 -16.79 32.40 -31.82
CA GLY A 55 -15.49 31.75 -31.74
C GLY A 55 -14.37 32.62 -31.19
N ALA A 56 -13.96 32.31 -29.97
CA ALA A 56 -12.60 32.53 -29.48
C ALA A 56 -11.98 31.15 -29.28
N VAL A 57 -10.87 30.91 -29.97
CA VAL A 57 -10.11 29.66 -29.88
C VAL A 57 -9.52 29.59 -28.47
N SER A 58 -10.19 28.86 -27.57
CA SER A 58 -9.68 28.60 -26.24
C SER A 58 -8.58 27.54 -26.36
N GLN A 59 -7.31 27.96 -26.36
CA GLN A 59 -6.22 27.03 -26.12
C GLN A 59 -6.37 26.51 -24.70
N SER A 60 -6.62 25.20 -24.55
CA SER A 60 -6.61 24.54 -23.25
C SER A 60 -5.25 24.78 -22.59
N ALA A 61 -5.25 25.39 -21.40
CA ALA A 61 -4.02 25.51 -20.61
C ALA A 61 -3.40 24.12 -20.47
N GLN A 62 -2.17 23.95 -20.95
CA GLN A 62 -1.47 22.69 -20.84
C GLN A 62 -1.13 22.46 -19.36
N ARG A 63 -1.39 21.24 -18.88
CA ARG A 63 -1.05 20.78 -17.53
C ARG A 63 -0.34 19.43 -17.62
N VAL A 64 0.39 19.09 -16.57
CA VAL A 64 0.90 17.73 -16.37
C VAL A 64 -0.12 16.90 -15.59
N THR A 65 -0.38 15.69 -16.06
CA THR A 65 -1.16 14.70 -15.32
C THR A 65 -0.19 13.73 -14.64
N ILE A 66 -0.34 13.55 -13.33
CA ILE A 66 0.41 12.60 -12.51
C ILE A 66 -0.56 11.47 -12.18
N LEU A 67 -0.27 10.26 -12.67
CA LEU A 67 -1.02 9.05 -12.37
C LEU A 67 -0.26 8.20 -11.37
N PHE A 68 -0.97 7.60 -10.43
CA PHE A 68 -0.40 6.60 -9.53
C PHE A 68 -1.19 5.30 -9.50
N GLY A 69 -0.45 4.19 -9.39
CA GLY A 69 -0.98 2.86 -9.11
C GLY A 69 -0.26 2.29 -7.89
N SER A 70 -1.01 1.99 -6.82
CA SER A 70 -0.42 1.63 -5.53
C SER A 70 -1.24 0.59 -4.77
N GLN A 71 -0.56 -0.45 -4.27
CA GLN A 71 -1.18 -1.43 -3.38
C GLN A 71 -1.12 -0.99 -1.91
N THR A 72 0.08 -0.65 -1.45
CA THR A 72 0.38 -0.35 -0.05
C THR A 72 0.71 1.13 0.17
N GLY A 73 0.23 2.00 -0.73
CA GLY A 73 0.33 3.46 -0.60
C GLY A 73 1.70 4.11 -0.89
N ASN A 74 2.80 3.35 -1.00
CA ASN A 74 4.12 3.92 -1.31
C ASN A 74 4.12 4.76 -2.61
N ALA A 75 3.56 4.24 -3.70
CA ALA A 75 3.48 4.96 -4.98
C ALA A 75 2.52 6.16 -4.92
N LYS A 76 1.43 6.06 -4.13
CA LYS A 76 0.54 7.18 -3.84
C LYS A 76 1.29 8.31 -3.13
N GLY A 77 2.04 7.99 -2.07
CA GLY A 77 2.84 8.97 -1.31
C GLY A 77 3.89 9.66 -2.18
N VAL A 78 4.59 8.92 -3.04
CA VAL A 78 5.54 9.50 -4.00
C VAL A 78 4.84 10.44 -4.98
N ALA A 79 3.68 10.05 -5.51
CA ALA A 79 2.92 10.89 -6.45
C ALA A 79 2.34 12.16 -5.78
N GLU A 80 1.91 12.07 -4.52
CA GLU A 80 1.48 13.22 -3.71
C GLU A 80 2.65 14.18 -3.47
N GLU A 81 3.83 13.67 -3.10
CA GLU A 81 5.04 14.49 -2.92
C GLU A 81 5.44 15.17 -4.24
N LEU A 82 5.46 14.44 -5.36
CA LEU A 82 5.72 14.97 -6.70
C LEU A 82 4.71 16.07 -7.09
N TYR A 83 3.43 15.87 -6.77
CA TYR A 83 2.38 16.87 -7.02
C TYR A 83 2.64 18.15 -6.23
N GLN A 84 2.98 18.06 -4.93
CA GLN A 84 3.30 19.24 -4.11
C GLN A 84 4.56 19.97 -4.60
N GLN A 85 5.59 19.22 -5.04
CA GLN A 85 6.78 19.80 -5.66
C GLN A 85 6.42 20.54 -6.95
N ALA A 86 5.57 19.98 -7.81
CA ALA A 86 5.10 20.62 -9.03
C ALA A 86 4.37 21.95 -8.74
N GLN A 87 3.45 21.94 -7.76
CA GLN A 87 2.73 23.16 -7.34
C GLN A 87 3.70 24.25 -6.84
N THR A 88 4.68 23.86 -6.02
CA THR A 88 5.70 24.78 -5.48
C THR A 88 6.56 25.40 -6.59
N GLN A 89 6.80 24.67 -7.68
CA GLN A 89 7.54 25.15 -8.85
C GLN A 89 6.70 25.95 -9.86
N GLY A 90 5.41 26.16 -9.58
CA GLY A 90 4.45 26.86 -10.44
C GLY A 90 3.92 26.02 -11.61
N ILE A 91 4.14 24.70 -11.60
CA ILE A 91 3.70 23.80 -12.66
C ILE A 91 2.23 23.44 -12.43
N SER A 92 1.37 23.72 -13.41
CA SER A 92 -0.03 23.28 -13.37
C SER A 92 -0.09 21.75 -13.48
N ALA A 93 -0.43 21.09 -12.38
CA ALA A 93 -0.48 19.64 -12.27
C ALA A 93 -1.88 19.13 -11.89
N ARG A 94 -2.18 17.88 -12.24
CA ARG A 94 -3.36 17.11 -11.82
C ARG A 94 -2.89 15.75 -11.29
N LEU A 95 -3.17 15.43 -10.04
CA LEU A 95 -2.94 14.10 -9.47
C LEU A 95 -4.19 13.23 -9.60
N VAL A 96 -4.05 11.97 -10.03
CA VAL A 96 -5.18 11.04 -10.20
C VAL A 96 -4.75 9.60 -9.86
N ASN A 97 -5.58 8.88 -9.10
CA ASN A 97 -5.48 7.43 -9.01
C ASN A 97 -5.82 6.80 -10.38
N MET A 98 -5.06 5.81 -10.83
CA MET A 98 -5.34 5.13 -12.11
C MET A 98 -6.74 4.52 -12.20
N ALA A 99 -7.34 4.08 -11.09
CA ALA A 99 -8.70 3.53 -11.04
C ALA A 99 -9.76 4.57 -11.43
N ASP A 100 -9.51 5.84 -11.12
CA ASP A 100 -10.40 6.96 -11.42
C ASP A 100 -10.05 7.65 -12.75
N TYR A 101 -8.95 7.23 -13.40
CA TYR A 101 -8.50 7.82 -14.65
C TYR A 101 -9.29 7.31 -15.84
N LYS A 102 -9.95 8.23 -16.56
CA LYS A 102 -10.66 7.89 -17.79
C LYS A 102 -9.66 7.72 -18.93
N ALA A 103 -9.32 6.48 -19.26
CA ALA A 103 -8.28 6.16 -20.25
C ALA A 103 -8.45 6.82 -21.65
N LYS A 104 -9.66 7.24 -22.02
CA LYS A 104 -9.93 8.01 -23.25
C LYS A 104 -9.33 9.44 -23.23
N GLU A 105 -9.00 9.98 -22.06
CA GLU A 105 -8.34 11.27 -21.87
C GLU A 105 -6.88 11.26 -22.34
N LEU A 106 -6.26 10.07 -22.45
CA LEU A 106 -4.85 9.91 -22.84
C LEU A 106 -4.52 10.59 -24.18
N LYS A 107 -5.45 10.59 -25.14
CA LYS A 107 -5.27 11.25 -26.45
C LYS A 107 -5.17 12.78 -26.38
N THR A 108 -5.60 13.37 -25.27
CA THR A 108 -5.61 14.82 -25.02
C THR A 108 -4.53 15.25 -24.03
N GLU A 109 -3.87 14.30 -23.38
CA GLU A 109 -2.76 14.61 -22.47
C GLU A 109 -1.56 15.11 -23.28
N SER A 110 -0.89 16.13 -22.74
CA SER A 110 0.36 16.64 -23.30
C SER A 110 1.58 16.14 -22.53
N HIS A 111 1.44 16.00 -21.21
CA HIS A 111 2.50 15.58 -20.30
C HIS A 111 1.90 14.61 -19.27
N LEU A 112 2.54 13.45 -19.11
CA LEU A 112 2.10 12.38 -18.22
C LEU A 112 3.27 11.87 -17.38
N LEU A 113 3.16 11.94 -16.06
CA LEU A 113 4.09 11.27 -15.15
C LEU A 113 3.36 10.09 -14.51
N ILE A 114 3.98 8.92 -14.50
CA ILE A 114 3.43 7.71 -13.88
C ILE A 114 4.30 7.32 -12.70
N VAL A 115 3.68 7.04 -11.56
CA VAL A 115 4.31 6.40 -10.39
C VAL A 115 3.57 5.10 -10.11
N ALA A 116 4.19 3.96 -10.31
CA ALA A 116 3.52 2.67 -10.16
C ALA A 116 4.38 1.67 -9.37
N SER A 117 3.75 0.99 -8.39
CA SER A 117 4.36 -0.18 -7.77
C SER A 117 4.13 -1.44 -8.62
N THR A 118 4.90 -2.49 -8.37
CA THR A 118 4.66 -3.84 -8.91
C THR A 118 4.34 -4.80 -7.76
N ASN A 119 3.33 -5.66 -7.95
CA ASN A 119 2.86 -6.59 -6.94
C ASN A 119 3.13 -8.05 -7.32
N GLY A 120 3.41 -8.88 -6.31
CA GLY A 120 3.54 -10.34 -6.46
C GLY A 120 4.48 -10.73 -7.61
N GLU A 121 3.94 -11.46 -8.58
CA GLU A 121 4.68 -11.96 -9.75
C GLU A 121 4.71 -10.98 -10.93
N GLY A 122 4.88 -9.69 -10.68
CA GLY A 122 4.91 -8.69 -11.75
C GLY A 122 3.57 -8.09 -12.11
N GLU A 123 2.51 -8.35 -11.34
CA GLU A 123 1.17 -7.81 -11.58
C GLU A 123 1.11 -6.31 -11.29
N ALA A 124 0.32 -5.60 -12.09
CA ALA A 124 -0.05 -4.21 -11.77
C ALA A 124 -0.87 -4.16 -10.46
N PRO A 125 -0.74 -3.09 -9.66
CA PRO A 125 -1.59 -2.84 -8.51
C PRO A 125 -3.07 -2.88 -8.88
N ASP A 126 -3.93 -3.27 -7.94
CA ASP A 126 -5.37 -3.46 -8.21
C ASP A 126 -6.02 -2.19 -8.81
N ASP A 127 -5.56 -1.02 -8.39
CA ASP A 127 -6.02 0.28 -8.90
C ASP A 127 -5.45 0.66 -10.28
N ALA A 128 -4.41 -0.02 -10.76
CA ALA A 128 -3.76 0.19 -12.04
C ALA A 128 -4.17 -0.81 -13.13
N VAL A 129 -4.72 -1.98 -12.77
CA VAL A 129 -5.02 -3.09 -13.70
C VAL A 129 -5.79 -2.62 -14.93
N ALA A 130 -6.89 -1.89 -14.74
CA ALA A 130 -7.75 -1.48 -15.85
C ALA A 130 -7.03 -0.54 -16.85
N PHE A 131 -6.20 0.37 -16.34
CA PHE A 131 -5.42 1.28 -17.19
C PHE A 131 -4.28 0.54 -17.90
N HIS A 132 -3.61 -0.37 -17.18
CA HIS A 132 -2.57 -1.25 -17.71
C HIS A 132 -3.08 -2.10 -18.89
N GLU A 133 -4.19 -2.81 -18.70
CA GLU A 133 -4.86 -3.61 -19.74
C GLU A 133 -5.32 -2.75 -20.92
N PHE A 134 -5.88 -1.57 -20.65
CA PHE A 134 -6.31 -0.64 -21.69
C PHE A 134 -5.13 -0.27 -22.61
N LEU A 135 -3.99 0.10 -22.02
CA LEU A 135 -2.80 0.44 -22.78
C LEU A 135 -2.35 -0.73 -23.64
N ALA A 136 -2.29 -1.95 -23.10
CA ALA A 136 -1.93 -3.16 -23.84
C ALA A 136 -2.90 -3.51 -24.98
N SER A 137 -4.17 -3.11 -24.86
CA SER A 137 -5.22 -3.44 -25.83
C SER A 137 -5.07 -2.75 -27.19
N LYS A 138 -5.77 -3.27 -28.20
CA LYS A 138 -5.90 -2.62 -29.53
C LYS A 138 -6.72 -1.32 -29.52
N LYS A 139 -7.40 -1.01 -28.41
CA LYS A 139 -8.22 0.19 -28.25
C LYS A 139 -7.42 1.42 -27.82
N ALA A 140 -6.16 1.24 -27.39
CA ALA A 140 -5.29 2.33 -26.99
C ALA A 140 -5.00 3.28 -28.18
N PRO A 141 -5.19 4.61 -28.02
CA PRO A 141 -4.92 5.56 -29.08
C PRO A 141 -3.41 5.73 -29.29
N LYS A 142 -3.01 6.07 -30.53
CA LYS A 142 -1.67 6.61 -30.77
C LYS A 142 -1.56 8.00 -30.17
N VAL A 143 -0.42 8.30 -29.55
CA VAL A 143 -0.19 9.52 -28.76
C VAL A 143 1.18 10.15 -29.10
N PRO A 144 1.41 10.55 -30.37
CA PRO A 144 2.70 11.07 -30.82
C PRO A 144 3.12 12.39 -30.16
N ASP A 145 2.16 13.16 -29.64
CA ASP A 145 2.40 14.46 -29.01
C ASP A 145 2.56 14.36 -27.48
N LEU A 146 2.40 13.16 -26.91
CA LEU A 146 2.47 12.95 -25.47
C LEU A 146 3.93 12.84 -25.03
N LYS A 147 4.30 13.65 -24.04
CA LYS A 147 5.55 13.54 -23.30
C LYS A 147 5.33 12.79 -22.00
N TYR A 148 6.21 11.84 -21.64
CA TYR A 148 6.02 11.07 -20.42
C TYR A 148 7.31 10.68 -19.70
N SER A 149 7.19 10.26 -18.44
CA SER A 149 8.22 9.53 -17.71
C SER A 149 7.56 8.63 -16.66
N VAL A 150 8.26 7.56 -16.26
CA VAL A 150 7.75 6.54 -15.34
C VAL A 150 8.72 6.38 -14.17
N CYS A 151 8.19 6.41 -12.95
CA CYS A 151 8.85 5.98 -11.73
C CYS A 151 8.24 4.64 -11.32
N ALA A 152 9.04 3.57 -11.43
CA ALA A 152 8.65 2.21 -11.10
C ALA A 152 9.18 1.86 -9.70
N LEU A 153 8.29 1.39 -8.82
CA LEU A 153 8.65 0.95 -7.47
C LEU A 153 8.54 -0.58 -7.42
N GLY A 154 9.63 -1.25 -7.05
CA GLY A 154 9.69 -2.70 -6.94
C GLY A 154 10.69 -3.16 -5.90
N ASP A 155 10.92 -4.47 -5.86
CA ASP A 155 11.95 -5.10 -5.05
C ASP A 155 12.75 -6.07 -5.92
N SER A 156 14.06 -5.85 -6.04
CA SER A 156 14.91 -6.67 -6.91
C SER A 156 15.20 -8.07 -6.34
N SER A 157 14.71 -8.38 -5.13
CA SER A 157 14.64 -9.75 -4.64
C SER A 157 13.64 -10.61 -5.42
N TYR A 158 12.63 -9.99 -6.06
CA TYR A 158 11.61 -10.66 -6.87
C TYR A 158 12.06 -10.86 -8.33
N GLU A 159 11.43 -11.82 -9.01
CA GLU A 159 11.70 -12.11 -10.42
C GLU A 159 11.33 -10.96 -11.35
N PHE A 160 10.15 -10.39 -11.15
CA PHE A 160 9.54 -9.38 -12.00
C PHE A 160 9.77 -7.97 -11.43
N TYR A 161 11.04 -7.64 -11.15
CA TYR A 161 11.45 -6.34 -10.61
C TYR A 161 10.97 -5.18 -11.48
N CYS A 162 10.17 -4.28 -10.90
CA CYS A 162 9.60 -3.08 -11.55
C CYS A 162 8.75 -3.36 -12.82
N GLN A 163 8.30 -4.61 -13.02
CA GLN A 163 7.66 -5.07 -14.26
C GLN A 163 6.51 -4.18 -14.73
N THR A 164 5.64 -3.74 -13.83
CA THR A 164 4.51 -2.86 -14.17
C THR A 164 4.98 -1.53 -14.75
N GLY A 165 6.04 -0.94 -14.18
CA GLY A 165 6.61 0.31 -14.68
C GLY A 165 7.32 0.12 -16.02
N LEU A 166 8.00 -1.01 -16.22
CA LEU A 166 8.56 -1.41 -17.51
C LEU A 166 7.46 -1.47 -18.58
N GLU A 167 6.36 -2.15 -18.28
CA GLU A 167 5.24 -2.33 -19.22
C GLU A 167 4.56 -1.02 -19.58
N PHE A 168 4.40 -0.10 -18.62
CA PHE A 168 3.90 1.25 -18.90
C PHE A 168 4.81 2.02 -19.85
N ASP A 169 6.11 2.01 -19.59
CA ASP A 169 7.12 2.70 -20.39
C ASP A 169 7.18 2.14 -21.83
N GLU A 170 7.34 0.82 -21.96
CA GLU A 170 7.34 0.14 -23.27
C GLU A 170 6.06 0.42 -24.06
N ARG A 171 4.91 0.40 -23.37
CA ARG A 171 3.63 0.57 -24.06
C ARG A 171 3.39 2.00 -24.50
N LEU A 172 3.75 3.00 -23.68
CA LEU A 172 3.64 4.41 -24.07
C LEU A 172 4.58 4.72 -25.25
N ALA A 173 5.81 4.21 -25.23
CA ALA A 173 6.73 4.31 -26.36
C ALA A 173 6.14 3.69 -27.64
N ALA A 174 5.58 2.48 -27.54
CA ALA A 174 4.96 1.80 -28.69
C ALA A 174 3.71 2.52 -29.24
N LEU A 175 3.05 3.36 -28.42
CA LEU A 175 1.94 4.21 -28.84
C LEU A 175 2.41 5.55 -29.44
N GLY A 176 3.71 5.83 -29.43
CA GLY A 176 4.35 6.98 -30.07
C GLY A 176 4.72 8.12 -29.11
N ALA A 177 4.52 7.95 -27.80
CA ALA A 177 4.86 8.97 -26.82
C ALA A 177 6.39 9.15 -26.70
N GLU A 178 6.82 10.35 -26.34
CA GLU A 178 8.23 10.73 -26.14
C GLU A 178 8.59 10.66 -24.65
N ALA A 179 9.59 9.86 -24.29
CA ALA A 179 10.12 9.83 -22.92
C ALA A 179 10.98 11.08 -22.65
N VAL A 180 10.58 11.92 -21.69
CA VAL A 180 11.33 13.16 -21.35
C VAL A 180 12.48 12.93 -20.39
N VAL A 181 12.38 11.89 -19.57
CA VAL A 181 13.41 11.39 -18.65
C VAL A 181 13.29 9.87 -18.68
N ALA A 182 14.43 9.19 -18.63
CA ALA A 182 14.47 7.73 -18.55
C ALA A 182 13.67 7.22 -17.35
N ARG A 183 13.05 6.05 -17.50
CA ARG A 183 12.36 5.37 -16.39
C ARG A 183 13.32 5.16 -15.22
N ALA A 184 12.82 5.41 -14.00
CA ALA A 184 13.54 5.08 -12.78
C ALA A 184 13.01 3.73 -12.23
N ASP A 185 13.89 2.74 -12.13
CA ASP A 185 13.59 1.43 -11.56
C ASP A 185 14.05 1.38 -10.10
N CYS A 186 13.13 1.72 -9.19
CA CYS A 186 13.41 1.95 -7.78
C CYS A 186 13.23 0.69 -6.93
N ASP A 187 14.22 0.40 -6.08
CA ASP A 187 14.19 -0.71 -5.12
C ASP A 187 13.48 -0.29 -3.82
N VAL A 188 13.44 -1.15 -2.80
CA VAL A 188 12.71 -0.89 -1.54
C VAL A 188 13.13 0.40 -0.81
N ASP A 189 14.40 0.79 -0.94
CA ASP A 189 15.00 2.02 -0.42
C ASP A 189 15.02 3.17 -1.46
N TYR A 190 13.88 3.34 -2.14
CA TYR A 190 13.69 4.21 -3.31
C TYR A 190 13.90 5.72 -3.11
N ASP A 191 13.95 6.24 -1.87
CA ASP A 191 13.83 7.69 -1.58
C ASP A 191 14.79 8.57 -2.40
N ASP A 192 16.07 8.20 -2.47
CA ASP A 192 17.09 9.00 -3.17
C ASP A 192 16.89 8.98 -4.69
N MET A 193 16.51 7.82 -5.23
CA MET A 193 16.27 7.63 -6.67
C MET A 193 15.00 8.36 -7.12
N VAL A 194 13.95 8.30 -6.30
CA VAL A 194 12.70 9.05 -6.50
C VAL A 194 12.97 10.56 -6.46
N ALA A 195 13.78 11.04 -5.51
CA ALA A 195 14.12 12.46 -5.43
C ALA A 195 14.85 12.94 -6.70
N ALA A 196 15.87 12.19 -7.14
CA ALA A 196 16.61 12.50 -8.36
C ALA A 196 15.72 12.46 -9.62
N TRP A 197 14.86 11.45 -9.75
CA TRP A 197 13.90 11.34 -10.86
C TRP A 197 12.88 12.48 -10.83
N SER A 198 12.32 12.81 -9.67
CA SER A 198 11.32 13.87 -9.52
C SER A 198 11.87 15.23 -9.96
N GLU A 199 13.10 15.56 -9.54
CA GLU A 199 13.78 16.80 -9.95
C GLU A 199 13.94 16.87 -11.48
N GLN A 200 14.45 15.79 -12.09
CA GLN A 200 14.66 15.72 -13.53
C GLN A 200 13.34 15.78 -14.31
N ALA A 201 12.33 15.03 -13.87
CA ALA A 201 11.03 14.94 -14.51
C ALA A 201 10.30 16.29 -14.49
N LEU A 202 10.27 16.96 -13.33
CA LEU A 202 9.64 18.28 -13.20
C LEU A 202 10.40 19.35 -14.00
N ALA A 203 11.73 19.31 -14.03
CA ALA A 203 12.53 20.21 -14.86
C ALA A 203 12.22 20.01 -16.36
N ALA A 204 12.12 18.76 -16.83
CA ALA A 204 11.80 18.45 -18.21
C ALA A 204 10.36 18.85 -18.58
N VAL A 205 9.39 18.62 -17.69
CA VAL A 205 8.01 19.09 -17.85
C VAL A 205 7.99 20.61 -17.94
N LYS A 206 8.67 21.32 -17.03
CA LYS A 206 8.71 22.79 -17.04
C LYS A 206 9.31 23.36 -18.32
N ALA A 207 10.31 22.70 -18.89
CA ALA A 207 10.93 23.13 -20.15
C ALA A 207 10.02 22.93 -21.39
N THR A 208 9.06 22.00 -21.32
CA THR A 208 8.27 21.55 -22.48
C THR A 208 6.79 21.94 -22.39
N LEU A 209 6.29 22.25 -21.20
CA LEU A 209 4.95 22.74 -20.95
C LEU A 209 4.85 24.20 -21.43
N LYS A 210 4.03 24.45 -22.46
CA LYS A 210 3.79 25.82 -22.93
C LYS A 210 2.86 26.52 -21.95
N GLU A 211 3.42 27.38 -21.10
CA GLU A 211 2.62 28.23 -20.23
C GLU A 211 1.71 29.14 -21.06
N VAL A 212 0.40 29.06 -20.83
CA VAL A 212 -0.51 30.15 -21.16
C VAL A 212 -0.60 31.01 -19.92
N THR A 213 0.02 32.19 -19.97
CA THR A 213 -0.11 33.22 -18.92
C THR A 213 -1.57 33.68 -18.90
N THR A 214 -2.39 33.05 -18.07
CA THR A 214 -3.71 33.57 -17.72
C THR A 214 -3.54 34.38 -16.45
N THR A 215 -3.64 35.71 -16.57
CA THR A 215 -3.95 36.57 -15.42
C THR A 215 -5.39 36.30 -15.01
N ALA A 216 -5.62 35.18 -14.33
CA ALA A 216 -6.83 34.92 -13.59
C ALA A 216 -6.58 35.35 -12.14
N ALA A 217 -7.47 36.19 -11.59
CA ALA A 217 -7.51 36.47 -10.16
C ALA A 217 -7.55 35.14 -9.38
N PRO A 218 -6.92 35.05 -8.19
CA PRO A 218 -6.80 33.78 -7.48
C PRO A 218 -8.20 33.26 -7.17
N ILE A 219 -8.61 32.23 -7.89
CA ILE A 219 -9.68 31.35 -7.43
C ILE A 219 -9.06 30.65 -6.24
N ALA A 220 -9.54 30.97 -5.04
CA ALA A 220 -9.12 30.27 -3.83
C ALA A 220 -9.25 28.77 -4.12
N ALA A 221 -8.11 28.09 -4.19
CA ALA A 221 -8.09 26.65 -4.14
C ALA A 221 -8.88 26.29 -2.89
N VAL A 222 -10.02 25.62 -3.08
CA VAL A 222 -10.58 24.82 -1.99
C VAL A 222 -9.49 23.81 -1.71
N ALA A 223 -8.66 24.11 -0.72
CA ALA A 223 -7.89 23.12 -0.03
C ALA A 223 -8.94 22.08 0.39
N SER A 224 -8.95 20.95 -0.30
CA SER A 224 -9.39 19.73 0.33
C SER A 224 -8.58 19.67 1.61
N ASN A 225 -9.23 19.91 2.74
CA ASN A 225 -8.68 19.61 4.04
C ASN A 225 -8.50 18.09 4.10
N HIS A 226 -7.49 17.57 3.40
CA HIS A 226 -6.80 16.39 3.86
C HIS A 226 -6.21 16.82 5.19
N VAL A 227 -6.80 16.33 6.27
CA VAL A 227 -6.16 16.36 7.57
C VAL A 227 -4.83 15.65 7.34
N ALA A 228 -3.75 16.43 7.24
CA ALA A 228 -2.43 15.86 7.06
C ALA A 228 -2.20 14.89 8.24
N ASN A 229 -1.94 13.62 7.95
CA ASN A 229 -1.53 12.69 8.99
C ASN A 229 -0.29 13.30 9.66
N THR A 230 -0.38 13.52 10.97
CA THR A 230 0.69 14.17 11.74
C THR A 230 1.95 13.31 11.74
N TYR A 231 1.78 12.00 11.57
CA TYR A 231 2.81 10.98 11.52
C TYR A 231 2.77 10.23 10.19
N THR A 232 3.96 10.00 9.63
CA THR A 232 4.15 9.37 8.31
C THR A 232 5.34 8.43 8.37
N LYS A 233 5.59 7.66 7.29
CA LYS A 233 6.80 6.83 7.15
C LYS A 233 8.09 7.57 7.51
N LYS A 234 8.24 8.83 7.06
CA LYS A 234 9.42 9.68 7.30
C LYS A 234 9.44 10.34 8.70
N LYS A 235 8.29 10.36 9.39
CA LYS A 235 8.13 10.95 10.72
C LYS A 235 7.21 10.05 11.56
N PRO A 236 7.71 8.88 12.02
CA PRO A 236 6.89 7.93 12.77
C PRO A 236 6.52 8.48 14.14
N PHE A 237 5.45 7.94 14.70
CA PHE A 237 5.05 8.16 16.09
C PHE A 237 5.80 7.19 17.00
N LYS A 238 6.43 7.71 18.05
CA LYS A 238 7.05 6.90 19.10
C LYS A 238 6.02 6.64 20.17
N THR A 239 5.83 5.37 20.51
CA THR A 239 4.83 4.92 21.50
C THR A 239 5.26 3.59 22.10
N GLU A 240 4.41 2.97 22.91
CA GLU A 240 4.73 1.79 23.70
C GLU A 240 4.03 0.53 23.17
N LEU A 241 4.74 -0.58 23.25
CA LEU A 241 4.20 -1.93 23.06
C LEU A 241 3.40 -2.32 24.32
N LEU A 242 2.09 -2.49 24.20
CA LEU A 242 1.20 -2.81 25.32
C LEU A 242 1.16 -4.31 25.61
N VAL A 243 0.96 -5.13 24.58
CA VAL A 243 0.84 -6.59 24.69
C VAL A 243 1.66 -7.26 23.61
N ASN A 244 2.32 -8.36 23.99
CA ASN A 244 3.06 -9.23 23.07
C ASN A 244 2.83 -10.70 23.43
N GLN A 245 1.70 -11.25 23.00
CA GLN A 245 1.23 -12.56 23.43
C GLN A 245 1.33 -13.60 22.31
N LYS A 246 2.01 -14.72 22.56
CA LYS A 246 1.91 -15.90 21.68
C LYS A 246 0.48 -16.48 21.74
N ILE A 247 -0.17 -16.56 20.58
CA ILE A 247 -1.57 -17.04 20.43
C ILE A 247 -1.67 -18.41 19.75
N THR A 248 -0.53 -19.08 19.61
CA THR A 248 -0.41 -20.47 19.16
C THR A 248 -0.13 -21.39 20.35
N GLY A 249 -0.54 -22.65 20.22
CA GLY A 249 -0.33 -23.68 21.22
C GLY A 249 1.14 -23.92 21.53
N ARG A 250 1.41 -24.52 22.69
CA ARG A 250 2.77 -24.79 23.18
C ARG A 250 3.60 -25.60 22.19
N PHE A 251 2.96 -26.51 21.43
CA PHE A 251 3.61 -27.42 20.50
C PHE A 251 3.50 -26.98 19.04
N SER A 252 2.95 -25.79 18.78
CA SER A 252 2.94 -25.24 17.43
C SER A 252 4.36 -25.08 16.91
N ALA A 253 4.56 -25.47 15.65
CA ALA A 253 5.79 -25.21 14.91
C ALA A 253 5.95 -23.74 14.51
N LYS A 254 4.93 -22.92 14.72
CA LYS A 254 4.94 -21.47 14.44
C LYS A 254 4.89 -20.69 15.76
N ASP A 255 5.54 -19.54 15.78
CA ASP A 255 5.33 -18.52 16.79
C ASP A 255 4.50 -17.40 16.14
N ILE A 256 3.20 -17.41 16.40
CA ILE A 256 2.28 -16.34 15.97
C ILE A 256 1.82 -15.59 17.20
N ARG A 257 1.93 -14.26 17.13
CA ARG A 257 1.71 -13.36 18.25
C ARG A 257 0.59 -12.36 17.97
N HIS A 258 -0.19 -12.10 19.01
CA HIS A 258 -1.04 -10.94 19.14
C HIS A 258 -0.21 -9.81 19.72
N VAL A 259 -0.20 -8.66 19.05
CA VAL A 259 0.57 -7.49 19.45
C VAL A 259 -0.37 -6.31 19.56
N GLU A 260 -0.33 -5.59 20.67
CA GLU A 260 -1.11 -4.37 20.90
C GLU A 260 -0.13 -3.21 21.11
N ILE A 261 -0.37 -2.09 20.43
CA ILE A 261 0.48 -0.91 20.46
C ILE A 261 -0.39 0.29 20.84
N ALA A 262 0.09 1.10 21.76
CA ALA A 262 -0.61 2.31 22.17
C ALA A 262 -0.68 3.33 21.03
N LEU A 263 -1.80 4.03 20.92
CA LEU A 263 -1.95 5.20 20.06
C LEU A 263 -2.12 6.49 20.87
N ASP A 264 -2.41 6.40 22.17
CA ASP A 264 -2.53 7.55 23.09
C ASP A 264 -3.39 8.71 22.51
N ASP A 265 -3.13 9.94 22.95
CA ASP A 265 -3.68 11.18 22.36
C ASP A 265 -2.90 11.62 21.10
N SER A 266 -2.26 10.69 20.37
CA SER A 266 -1.44 11.02 19.19
C SER A 266 -2.22 11.71 18.08
N GLY A 267 -3.54 11.53 18.04
CA GLY A 267 -4.39 11.98 16.95
C GLY A 267 -4.25 11.12 15.69
N ILE A 268 -3.52 10.00 15.75
CA ILE A 268 -3.52 8.98 14.69
C ILE A 268 -4.93 8.43 14.52
N ARG A 269 -5.34 8.29 13.27
CA ARG A 269 -6.61 7.66 12.90
C ARG A 269 -6.30 6.56 11.90
N TYR A 270 -6.95 5.42 12.06
CA TYR A 270 -6.91 4.31 11.12
C TYR A 270 -8.32 3.77 10.90
N GLN A 271 -8.50 2.92 9.91
CA GLN A 271 -9.74 2.19 9.64
C GLN A 271 -9.46 0.70 9.53
N ALA A 272 -10.47 -0.12 9.76
CA ALA A 272 -10.37 -1.56 9.53
C ALA A 272 -9.95 -1.83 8.07
N GLY A 273 -8.86 -2.60 7.89
CA GLY A 273 -8.23 -2.85 6.59
C GLY A 273 -7.01 -1.99 6.29
N ASP A 274 -6.67 -1.01 7.13
CA ASP A 274 -5.37 -0.32 7.07
C ASP A 274 -4.22 -1.21 7.54
N ALA A 275 -2.99 -0.76 7.24
CA ALA A 275 -1.78 -1.37 7.73
C ALA A 275 -1.04 -0.45 8.71
N LEU A 276 -0.35 -1.04 9.68
CA LEU A 276 0.57 -0.33 10.56
C LEU A 276 1.99 -0.61 10.09
N GLY A 277 2.73 0.45 9.77
CA GLY A 277 4.16 0.38 9.52
C GLY A 277 4.94 0.44 10.83
N ILE A 278 5.87 -0.49 11.02
CA ILE A 278 6.75 -0.57 12.17
C ILE A 278 8.19 -0.40 11.71
N TRP A 279 8.85 0.63 12.23
CA TRP A 279 10.31 0.75 12.17
C TRP A 279 10.93 -0.19 13.20
N PHE A 280 11.75 -1.12 12.72
CA PHE A 280 12.40 -2.11 13.56
C PHE A 280 13.88 -1.81 13.74
N LYS A 281 14.51 -2.53 14.68
CA LYS A 281 15.96 -2.49 14.90
C LYS A 281 16.52 -3.89 14.72
N ASN A 282 17.67 -4.00 14.06
CA ASN A 282 18.35 -5.28 13.92
C ASN A 282 18.74 -5.86 15.29
N ASP A 283 18.85 -7.18 15.35
CA ASP A 283 19.33 -7.85 16.55
C ASP A 283 20.79 -7.46 16.80
N PRO A 284 21.13 -6.92 17.99
CA PRO A 284 22.52 -6.62 18.32
C PRO A 284 23.44 -7.85 18.19
N VAL A 285 22.93 -9.06 18.45
CA VAL A 285 23.69 -10.31 18.29
C VAL A 285 24.04 -10.57 16.82
N LEU A 286 23.12 -10.31 15.89
CA LEU A 286 23.39 -10.43 14.44
C LEU A 286 24.43 -9.39 14.00
N VAL A 287 24.32 -8.16 14.49
CA VAL A 287 25.26 -7.08 14.18
C VAL A 287 26.66 -7.43 14.67
N ASP A 288 26.77 -7.89 15.92
CA ASP A 288 28.05 -8.29 16.51
C ASP A 288 28.67 -9.46 15.72
N ALA A 289 27.87 -10.44 15.28
CA ALA A 289 28.36 -11.55 14.44
C ALA A 289 28.91 -11.07 13.07
N ILE A 290 28.28 -10.07 12.45
CA ILE A 290 28.76 -9.49 11.18
C ILE A 290 30.08 -8.73 11.41
N LEU A 291 30.16 -7.93 12.47
CA LEU A 291 31.37 -7.17 12.81
C LEU A 291 32.55 -8.12 13.11
N ASP A 292 32.31 -9.16 13.90
CA ASP A 292 33.31 -10.18 14.24
C ASP A 292 33.81 -10.92 13.00
N GLN A 293 32.91 -11.32 12.10
CA GLN A 293 33.26 -12.07 10.89
C GLN A 293 34.09 -11.23 9.91
N LEU A 294 33.88 -9.91 9.88
CA LEU A 294 34.62 -8.96 9.04
C LEU A 294 35.83 -8.33 9.74
N GLU A 295 36.05 -8.61 11.02
CA GLU A 295 37.08 -8.00 11.87
C GLU A 295 36.98 -6.46 11.91
N LEU A 296 35.75 -5.91 11.95
CA LEU A 296 35.47 -4.48 11.98
C LEU A 296 35.28 -3.96 13.42
N ASP A 297 35.76 -2.74 13.70
CA ASP A 297 35.54 -2.07 14.99
C ASP A 297 34.17 -1.39 14.99
N GLY A 298 33.22 -1.91 15.77
CA GLY A 298 31.88 -1.34 15.89
C GLY A 298 31.84 0.09 16.44
N THR A 299 32.92 0.58 17.06
CA THR A 299 33.05 1.96 17.57
C THR A 299 33.58 2.94 16.54
N GLU A 300 34.02 2.46 15.37
CA GLU A 300 34.40 3.30 14.25
C GLU A 300 33.24 4.20 13.84
N THR A 301 33.56 5.44 13.47
CA THR A 301 32.57 6.44 13.12
C THR A 301 32.27 6.38 11.63
N VAL A 302 30.99 6.29 11.26
CA VAL A 302 30.53 6.31 9.87
C VAL A 302 29.53 7.45 9.65
N THR A 303 29.46 7.94 8.42
CA THR A 303 28.48 8.97 8.03
C THR A 303 27.39 8.36 7.16
N VAL A 304 26.14 8.43 7.62
CA VAL A 304 24.96 7.96 6.90
C VAL A 304 23.97 9.12 6.79
N ALA A 305 23.60 9.50 5.56
CA ALA A 305 22.66 10.59 5.31
C ALA A 305 22.99 11.93 6.03
N ASN A 306 24.29 12.25 6.13
CA ASN A 306 24.84 13.42 6.85
C ASN A 306 24.75 13.37 8.39
N GLU A 307 24.35 12.23 8.95
CA GLU A 307 24.41 11.96 10.39
C GLU A 307 25.61 11.08 10.70
N THR A 308 26.21 11.30 11.87
CA THR A 308 27.40 10.60 12.32
C THR A 308 27.01 9.62 13.41
N ASP A 309 27.13 8.32 13.11
CA ASP A 309 26.80 7.21 14.01
C ASP A 309 28.05 6.34 14.25
N THR A 310 28.04 5.53 15.31
CA THR A 310 28.98 4.39 15.38
C THR A 310 28.59 3.37 14.33
N LEU A 311 29.55 2.61 13.78
CA LEU A 311 29.28 1.56 12.81
C LEU A 311 28.23 0.57 13.35
N ARG A 312 28.35 0.20 14.63
CA ARG A 312 27.39 -0.69 15.30
C ARG A 312 25.98 -0.10 15.34
N ASP A 313 25.83 1.17 15.73
CA ASP A 313 24.52 1.82 15.79
C ASP A 313 23.92 2.02 14.39
N ALA A 314 24.75 2.32 13.39
CA ALA A 314 24.32 2.42 12.00
C ALA A 314 23.78 1.08 11.49
N LEU A 315 24.49 -0.02 11.76
CA LEU A 315 24.04 -1.37 11.40
C LEU A 315 22.76 -1.78 12.13
N ILE A 316 22.55 -1.34 13.38
CA ILE A 316 21.32 -1.63 14.13
C ILE A 316 20.11 -0.87 13.57
N ASN A 317 20.28 0.42 13.26
CA ASN A 317 19.14 1.33 13.06
C ASN A 317 18.94 1.77 11.60
N ARG A 318 19.94 1.62 10.72
CA ARG A 318 19.93 2.28 9.40
C ARG A 318 20.00 1.33 8.20
N PHE A 319 20.43 0.08 8.38
CA PHE A 319 20.68 -0.84 7.27
C PHE A 319 19.93 -2.17 7.39
N GLU A 320 19.50 -2.73 6.26
CA GLU A 320 18.87 -4.06 6.22
C GLU A 320 19.93 -5.17 6.29
N LEU A 321 19.81 -6.06 7.29
CA LEU A 321 20.76 -7.15 7.53
C LEU A 321 20.14 -8.55 7.46
N THR A 322 18.82 -8.63 7.56
CA THR A 322 18.07 -9.88 7.68
C THR A 322 17.59 -10.43 6.35
N GLN A 323 17.90 -9.76 5.25
CA GLN A 323 17.67 -10.20 3.88
C GLN A 323 18.89 -9.94 3.01
N SER A 324 19.20 -10.87 2.13
CA SER A 324 20.18 -10.68 1.06
C SER A 324 19.50 -10.36 -0.27
N TYR A 325 20.21 -9.67 -1.14
CA TYR A 325 19.66 -9.20 -2.41
C TYR A 325 20.76 -9.06 -3.47
N PRO A 326 20.40 -9.03 -4.77
CA PRO A 326 21.37 -9.09 -5.87
C PRO A 326 22.50 -8.06 -5.81
N SER A 327 22.19 -6.79 -5.50
CA SER A 327 23.18 -5.72 -5.47
C SER A 327 24.23 -5.89 -4.37
N PHE A 328 23.84 -6.39 -3.19
CA PHE A 328 24.82 -6.71 -2.13
C PHE A 328 25.70 -7.89 -2.53
N ILE A 329 25.12 -8.95 -3.11
CA ILE A 329 25.91 -10.10 -3.59
C ILE A 329 26.92 -9.66 -4.64
N GLN A 330 26.53 -8.75 -5.55
CA GLN A 330 27.44 -8.18 -6.53
C GLN A 330 28.59 -7.43 -5.86
N ALA A 331 28.28 -6.44 -5.00
CA ALA A 331 29.28 -5.65 -4.30
C ALA A 331 30.22 -6.53 -3.47
N TYR A 332 29.68 -7.51 -2.74
CA TYR A 332 30.47 -8.42 -1.92
C TYR A 332 31.29 -9.40 -2.77
N ALA A 333 30.79 -9.86 -3.92
CA ALA A 333 31.57 -10.72 -4.83
C ALA A 333 32.82 -10.00 -5.35
N GLU A 334 32.69 -8.71 -5.68
CA GLU A 334 33.79 -7.85 -6.11
C GLU A 334 34.83 -7.64 -5.00
N LEU A 335 34.37 -7.28 -3.79
CA LEU A 335 35.23 -7.04 -2.63
C LEU A 335 35.91 -8.31 -2.11
N SER A 336 35.19 -9.42 -2.05
CA SER A 336 35.71 -10.70 -1.55
C SER A 336 36.51 -11.48 -2.59
N GLY A 337 36.33 -11.19 -3.88
CA GLY A 337 36.83 -12.01 -4.99
C GLY A 337 36.27 -13.44 -4.97
N SER A 338 35.03 -13.62 -4.49
CA SER A 338 34.39 -14.94 -4.44
C SER A 338 34.00 -15.41 -5.85
N LYS A 339 34.66 -16.46 -6.34
CA LYS A 339 34.36 -17.07 -7.64
C LYS A 339 32.95 -17.67 -7.68
N LYS A 340 32.44 -18.17 -6.55
CA LYS A 340 31.10 -18.73 -6.46
C LYS A 340 30.04 -17.64 -6.58
N LEU A 341 30.19 -16.55 -5.84
CA LEU A 341 29.27 -15.41 -5.95
C LEU A 341 29.36 -14.77 -7.34
N ALA A 342 30.56 -14.58 -7.89
CA ALA A 342 30.74 -14.05 -9.24
C ALA A 342 30.02 -14.91 -10.30
N LYS A 343 30.10 -16.24 -10.20
CA LYS A 343 29.38 -17.16 -11.10
C LYS A 343 27.86 -17.09 -10.93
N LEU A 344 27.36 -16.86 -9.71
CA LEU A 344 25.93 -16.70 -9.46
C LEU A 344 25.37 -15.46 -10.17
N LEU A 345 26.15 -14.39 -10.32
CA LEU A 345 25.73 -13.17 -11.02
C LEU A 345 25.45 -13.40 -12.52
N ASP A 346 26.01 -14.45 -13.13
CA ASP A 346 25.77 -14.80 -14.53
C ASP A 346 24.38 -15.44 -14.77
N ASP A 347 23.71 -15.91 -13.70
CA ASP A 347 22.41 -16.58 -13.77
C ASP A 347 21.42 -15.93 -12.81
N LYS A 348 20.53 -15.10 -13.35
CA LYS A 348 19.52 -14.36 -12.58
C LYS A 348 18.61 -15.28 -11.74
N ALA A 349 18.24 -16.45 -12.26
CA ALA A 349 17.36 -17.36 -11.54
C ALA A 349 18.11 -18.03 -10.37
N ALA A 350 19.36 -18.46 -10.60
CA ALA A 350 20.20 -19.00 -9.55
C ALA A 350 20.53 -17.96 -8.47
N LEU A 351 20.77 -16.69 -8.86
CA LEU A 351 21.02 -15.60 -7.94
C LEU A 351 19.80 -15.33 -7.04
N ARG A 352 18.59 -15.22 -7.61
CA ARG A 352 17.35 -15.05 -6.82
C ARG A 352 17.12 -16.20 -5.86
N HIS A 353 17.27 -17.43 -6.34
CA HIS A 353 17.16 -18.61 -5.48
C HIS A 353 18.23 -18.62 -4.37
N TYR A 354 19.42 -18.07 -4.66
CA TYR A 354 20.47 -17.93 -3.65
C TYR A 354 20.11 -16.87 -2.59
N CYS A 355 19.50 -15.75 -2.97
CA CYS A 355 19.02 -14.73 -2.02
C CYS A 355 17.93 -15.28 -1.09
N TYR A 356 17.03 -16.11 -1.63
CA TYR A 356 15.91 -16.66 -0.87
C TYR A 356 16.38 -17.48 0.34
N GLY A 357 15.96 -17.07 1.54
CA GLY A 357 16.35 -17.72 2.80
C GLY A 357 17.81 -17.51 3.19
N ARG A 358 18.47 -16.44 2.70
CA ARG A 358 19.80 -16.00 3.16
C ARG A 358 19.76 -14.56 3.64
N GLN A 359 20.42 -14.32 4.76
CA GLN A 359 20.67 -12.99 5.32
C GLN A 359 22.05 -12.47 4.88
N ILE A 360 22.34 -11.20 5.18
CA ILE A 360 23.64 -10.58 4.85
C ILE A 360 24.81 -11.39 5.42
N LEU A 361 24.68 -11.87 6.66
CA LEU A 361 25.68 -12.72 7.31
C LEU A 361 25.99 -13.99 6.51
N ASP A 362 24.99 -14.63 5.92
CA ASP A 362 25.18 -15.87 5.14
C ASP A 362 25.97 -15.64 3.84
N VAL A 363 25.83 -14.45 3.24
CA VAL A 363 26.61 -14.05 2.05
C VAL A 363 28.05 -13.73 2.44
N ILE A 364 28.26 -13.08 3.58
CA ILE A 364 29.59 -12.78 4.12
C ILE A 364 30.34 -14.08 4.44
N ASP A 365 29.65 -15.06 5.02
CA ASP A 365 30.23 -16.35 5.41
C ASP A 365 30.71 -17.18 4.21
N GLU A 366 30.16 -16.96 3.02
CA GLU A 366 30.60 -17.67 1.80
C GLU A 366 32.09 -17.50 1.51
N LYS A 367 32.65 -16.32 1.81
CA LYS A 367 34.09 -16.09 1.70
C LYS A 367 34.51 -14.93 2.58
N LYS A 368 35.37 -15.22 3.57
CA LYS A 368 36.01 -14.19 4.39
C LYS A 368 36.76 -13.17 3.53
N ALA A 369 36.50 -11.90 3.78
CA ALA A 369 37.12 -10.77 3.11
C ALA A 369 37.37 -9.64 4.13
N LYS A 370 38.44 -8.87 3.92
CA LYS A 370 38.68 -7.66 4.72
C LYS A 370 38.03 -6.48 4.00
N LEU A 371 37.03 -5.89 4.62
CA LEU A 371 36.33 -4.69 4.15
C LEU A 371 36.65 -3.54 5.10
N THR A 372 36.53 -2.30 4.65
CA THR A 372 36.39 -1.14 5.55
C THR A 372 34.92 -0.97 5.96
N ALA A 373 34.67 -0.19 7.02
CA ALA A 373 33.32 0.17 7.43
C ALA A 373 32.51 0.80 6.27
N GLU A 374 33.12 1.71 5.50
CA GLU A 374 32.50 2.37 4.35
C GLU A 374 32.15 1.38 3.24
N GLN A 375 33.05 0.43 2.96
CA GLN A 375 32.80 -0.59 1.94
C GLN A 375 31.62 -1.46 2.30
N LEU A 376 31.49 -1.86 3.57
CA LEU A 376 30.33 -2.61 4.06
C LEU A 376 29.04 -1.81 3.87
N ILE A 377 28.96 -0.62 4.48
CA ILE A 377 27.71 0.15 4.48
C ILE A 377 27.30 0.63 3.07
N SER A 378 28.26 0.83 2.16
CA SER A 378 27.97 1.24 0.77
C SER A 378 27.28 0.15 -0.05
N GLY A 379 27.45 -1.12 0.31
CA GLY A 379 26.74 -2.24 -0.32
C GLY A 379 25.38 -2.54 0.34
N LEU A 380 25.15 -2.00 1.55
CA LEU A 380 23.94 -2.25 2.32
C LEU A 380 22.79 -1.32 1.87
N ARG A 381 21.58 -1.86 1.78
CA ARG A 381 20.35 -1.10 1.60
C ARG A 381 19.96 -0.43 2.90
N LYS A 382 19.31 0.72 2.77
CA LYS A 382 18.71 1.36 3.95
C LYS A 382 17.62 0.46 4.54
N LEU A 383 17.49 0.50 5.86
CA LEU A 383 16.42 -0.17 6.56
C LEU A 383 15.07 0.42 6.13
N THR A 384 14.06 -0.43 5.98
CA THR A 384 12.70 -0.03 5.65
C THR A 384 11.72 -0.54 6.71
N PRO A 385 10.62 0.16 6.99
CA PRO A 385 9.65 -0.32 7.96
C PRO A 385 8.88 -1.51 7.40
N ARG A 386 8.38 -2.38 8.29
CA ARG A 386 7.50 -3.49 7.89
C ARG A 386 6.04 -3.10 8.12
N LEU A 387 5.23 -3.28 7.08
CA LEU A 387 3.78 -3.12 7.15
C LEU A 387 3.13 -4.41 7.67
N TYR A 388 2.16 -4.26 8.56
CA TYR A 388 1.32 -5.33 9.08
C TYR A 388 -0.15 -4.92 8.96
N SER A 389 -1.00 -5.79 8.39
CA SER A 389 -2.44 -5.55 8.35
C SER A 389 -2.98 -5.42 9.78
N ILE A 390 -3.71 -4.34 10.04
CA ILE A 390 -4.27 -4.05 11.36
C ILE A 390 -5.35 -5.08 11.69
N ALA A 391 -5.28 -5.61 12.91
CA ALA A 391 -6.13 -6.67 13.45
C ALA A 391 -7.18 -6.19 14.46
N SER A 392 -7.40 -4.88 14.57
CA SER A 392 -8.46 -4.28 15.38
C SER A 392 -9.29 -3.26 14.61
N SER A 393 -10.54 -3.04 15.04
CA SER A 393 -11.29 -1.84 14.70
C SER A 393 -10.92 -0.71 15.68
N PRO A 394 -10.77 0.55 15.23
CA PRO A 394 -10.54 1.68 16.13
C PRO A 394 -11.75 1.99 17.03
N ASN A 395 -12.95 1.51 16.64
CA ASN A 395 -14.19 1.72 17.38
C ASN A 395 -14.41 0.64 18.46
N GLU A 396 -13.60 -0.43 18.45
CA GLU A 396 -13.56 -1.46 19.48
C GLU A 396 -12.32 -1.30 20.37
N ALA A 397 -11.16 -1.08 19.75
CA ALA A 397 -9.87 -0.88 20.41
C ALA A 397 -9.54 0.62 20.54
N GLU A 398 -10.28 1.34 21.39
CA GLU A 398 -10.05 2.77 21.60
C GLU A 398 -8.64 3.03 22.14
N GLY A 399 -7.87 3.85 21.42
CA GLY A 399 -6.53 4.26 21.85
C GLY A 399 -5.42 3.23 21.60
N GLU A 400 -5.71 2.12 20.90
CA GLU A 400 -4.76 1.04 20.65
C GLU A 400 -4.87 0.53 19.21
N VAL A 401 -3.81 -0.12 18.72
CA VAL A 401 -3.81 -0.82 17.43
C VAL A 401 -3.24 -2.22 17.59
N HIS A 402 -3.97 -3.21 17.06
CA HIS A 402 -3.63 -4.62 17.25
C HIS A 402 -3.06 -5.19 15.95
N LEU A 403 -2.12 -6.13 16.06
CA LEU A 403 -1.51 -6.84 14.93
C LEU A 403 -1.52 -8.34 15.19
N THR A 404 -1.46 -9.13 14.11
CA THR A 404 -1.22 -10.58 14.18
C THR A 404 0.07 -10.90 13.44
N VAL A 405 1.13 -11.20 14.19
CA VAL A 405 2.51 -11.29 13.66
C VAL A 405 2.98 -12.73 13.70
N ALA A 406 3.30 -13.31 12.54
CA ALA A 406 4.08 -14.54 12.48
C ALA A 406 5.57 -14.20 12.59
N VAL A 407 6.22 -14.76 13.61
CA VAL A 407 7.67 -14.69 13.75
C VAL A 407 8.30 -15.51 12.62
N VAL A 408 9.18 -14.87 11.86
CA VAL A 408 9.95 -15.53 10.81
C VAL A 408 11.16 -16.15 11.50
N ASP A 409 11.19 -17.49 11.51
CA ASP A 409 12.25 -18.29 12.12
C ASP A 409 12.51 -19.50 11.23
N TYR A 410 13.77 -19.67 10.81
CA TYR A 410 14.20 -20.79 9.99
C TYR A 410 15.66 -21.14 10.24
N GLN A 411 16.07 -22.33 9.80
CA GLN A 411 17.44 -22.79 9.89
C GLN A 411 18.16 -22.57 8.56
N GLN A 412 19.35 -22.00 8.60
CA GLN A 412 20.25 -21.85 7.46
C GLN A 412 21.67 -22.24 7.87
N ASN A 413 22.28 -23.16 7.13
CA ASN A 413 23.60 -23.72 7.44
C ASN A 413 23.74 -24.28 8.88
N GLY A 414 22.64 -24.74 9.48
CA GLY A 414 22.62 -25.26 10.85
C GLY A 414 22.56 -24.18 11.94
N GLU A 415 22.41 -22.92 11.55
CA GLU A 415 22.20 -21.79 12.45
C GLU A 415 20.78 -21.23 12.29
N GLN A 416 20.27 -20.66 13.37
CA GLN A 416 18.97 -20.01 13.37
C GLN A 416 19.05 -18.64 12.67
N ARG A 417 18.02 -18.32 11.90
CA ARG A 417 17.80 -17.01 11.29
C ARG A 417 16.42 -16.52 11.69
N ILE A 418 16.37 -15.27 12.16
CA ILE A 418 15.14 -14.60 12.58
C ILE A 418 14.92 -13.39 11.66
N GLY A 419 13.67 -13.16 11.26
CA GLY A 419 13.31 -11.98 10.46
C GLY A 419 13.51 -10.68 11.22
N GLY A 420 13.84 -9.59 10.53
CA GLY A 420 14.14 -8.29 11.14
C GLY A 420 12.99 -7.74 12.00
N ALA A 421 11.87 -7.38 11.38
CA ALA A 421 10.74 -6.79 12.09
C ALA A 421 10.00 -7.77 13.02
N SER A 422 9.76 -9.00 12.57
CA SER A 422 9.03 -9.97 13.39
C SER A 422 9.87 -10.48 14.56
N GLY A 423 11.19 -10.61 14.39
CA GLY A 423 12.14 -10.88 15.46
C GLY A 423 12.33 -9.71 16.42
N PHE A 424 12.34 -8.47 15.91
CA PHE A 424 12.32 -7.26 16.74
C PHE A 424 11.12 -7.28 17.69
N LEU A 425 9.91 -7.42 17.15
CA LEU A 425 8.69 -7.53 17.97
C LEU A 425 8.73 -8.75 18.89
N GLN A 426 9.29 -9.88 18.45
CA GLN A 426 9.40 -11.08 19.29
C GLN A 426 10.22 -10.84 20.57
N ARG A 427 11.29 -10.05 20.47
CA ARG A 427 12.23 -9.78 21.57
C ARG A 427 11.79 -8.63 22.49
N LEU A 428 10.89 -7.76 22.04
CA LEU A 428 10.43 -6.63 22.84
C LEU A 428 9.60 -7.10 24.04
N GLU A 429 9.86 -6.50 25.18
CA GLU A 429 9.05 -6.60 26.39
C GLU A 429 7.92 -5.55 26.35
N GLU A 430 6.83 -5.83 27.06
CA GLU A 430 5.73 -4.87 27.26
C GLU A 430 6.27 -3.59 27.92
N GLY A 431 5.83 -2.43 27.43
CA GLY A 431 6.34 -1.10 27.78
C GLY A 431 7.54 -0.61 26.96
N ALA A 432 8.07 -1.41 26.02
CA ALA A 432 9.17 -0.97 25.17
C ALA A 432 8.72 0.03 24.10
N GLU A 433 9.60 0.98 23.75
CA GLU A 433 9.35 1.96 22.69
C GLU A 433 9.32 1.29 21.29
N VAL A 434 8.30 1.63 20.51
CA VAL A 434 8.13 1.28 19.10
C VAL A 434 7.85 2.54 18.28
N GLU A 435 8.30 2.54 17.03
CA GLU A 435 8.08 3.62 16.07
C GLU A 435 7.10 3.16 14.99
N VAL A 436 5.94 3.81 14.93
CA VAL A 436 4.81 3.39 14.11
C VAL A 436 4.23 4.50 13.24
N PHE A 437 3.59 4.12 12.15
CA PHE A 437 2.74 5.00 11.34
C PHE A 437 1.62 4.19 10.69
N VAL A 438 0.51 4.85 10.36
CA VAL A 438 -0.60 4.22 9.65
C VAL A 438 -0.41 4.41 8.15
N GLU A 439 -0.48 3.32 7.40
CA GLU A 439 -0.55 3.30 5.95
C GLU A 439 -1.98 3.00 5.52
N HIS A 440 -2.62 3.96 4.85
CA HIS A 440 -4.02 3.84 4.49
C HIS A 440 -4.22 2.97 3.25
N ASN A 441 -5.11 1.98 3.34
CA ASN A 441 -5.47 1.12 2.23
C ASN A 441 -6.91 1.33 1.76
N ASP A 442 -7.10 2.34 0.91
CA ASP A 442 -8.43 2.68 0.34
C ASP A 442 -9.03 1.56 -0.54
N ASN A 443 -8.23 0.55 -0.89
CA ASN A 443 -8.61 -0.58 -1.75
C ASN A 443 -9.04 -1.84 -0.96
N PHE A 444 -8.87 -1.84 0.38
CA PHE A 444 -9.25 -2.96 1.24
C PHE A 444 -10.14 -2.48 2.38
N ARG A 445 -11.45 -2.43 2.11
CA ARG A 445 -12.47 -1.82 3.00
C ARG A 445 -13.77 -2.59 2.99
N LEU A 446 -14.41 -2.62 4.16
CA LEU A 446 -15.80 -3.06 4.29
C LEU A 446 -16.73 -2.26 3.37
N PRO A 447 -17.85 -2.86 2.91
CA PRO A 447 -18.85 -2.13 2.15
C PRO A 447 -19.48 -1.03 3.01
N ASN A 448 -19.84 0.08 2.37
CA ASN A 448 -20.55 1.18 3.06
C ASN A 448 -21.95 0.74 3.52
N ASN A 449 -22.60 -0.15 2.78
CA ASN A 449 -23.90 -0.70 3.15
C ASN A 449 -23.71 -1.88 4.11
N ASP A 450 -24.25 -1.74 5.32
CA ASP A 450 -24.14 -2.74 6.38
C ASP A 450 -24.92 -4.03 6.11
N ASP A 451 -25.93 -3.98 5.24
CA ASP A 451 -26.68 -5.16 4.79
C ASP A 451 -25.91 -6.04 3.79
N THR A 452 -24.83 -5.51 3.20
CA THR A 452 -24.04 -6.24 2.21
C THR A 452 -23.28 -7.38 2.88
N ALA A 453 -23.46 -8.59 2.36
CA ALA A 453 -22.75 -9.78 2.83
C ALA A 453 -21.26 -9.73 2.49
N VAL A 454 -20.42 -10.28 3.35
CA VAL A 454 -18.96 -10.35 3.17
C VAL A 454 -18.44 -11.78 3.32
N ILE A 455 -17.53 -12.15 2.43
CA ILE A 455 -16.80 -13.41 2.40
C ILE A 455 -15.33 -13.08 2.64
N MET A 456 -14.77 -13.62 3.72
CA MET A 456 -13.44 -13.33 4.21
C MET A 456 -12.59 -14.60 4.12
N ILE A 457 -11.47 -14.57 3.42
CA ILE A 457 -10.61 -15.74 3.17
C ILE A 457 -9.20 -15.41 3.67
N GLY A 458 -8.83 -15.93 4.84
CA GLY A 458 -7.63 -15.52 5.56
C GLY A 458 -6.96 -16.65 6.33
N PRO A 459 -6.19 -17.52 5.68
CA PRO A 459 -5.41 -18.53 6.38
C PRO A 459 -4.20 -17.92 7.12
N GLY A 460 -3.84 -18.52 8.26
CA GLY A 460 -2.73 -18.07 9.09
C GLY A 460 -2.90 -16.62 9.56
N THR A 461 -1.86 -15.81 9.40
CA THR A 461 -1.89 -14.37 9.73
C THR A 461 -2.79 -13.55 8.82
N GLY A 462 -3.27 -14.11 7.70
CA GLY A 462 -4.29 -13.48 6.86
C GLY A 462 -5.63 -13.24 7.57
N ILE A 463 -5.80 -13.79 8.78
CA ILE A 463 -6.96 -13.52 9.63
C ILE A 463 -6.97 -12.10 10.22
N ALA A 464 -5.83 -11.42 10.26
CA ALA A 464 -5.65 -10.12 10.92
C ALA A 464 -6.75 -9.10 10.54
N PRO A 465 -6.88 -8.67 9.27
CA PRO A 465 -7.87 -7.66 8.92
C PRO A 465 -9.31 -8.16 9.09
N PHE A 466 -9.56 -9.46 9.08
CA PHE A 466 -10.91 -10.02 9.27
C PHE A 466 -11.36 -9.98 10.73
N ARG A 467 -10.42 -10.00 11.68
CA ARG A 467 -10.71 -9.64 13.07
C ARG A 467 -11.16 -8.18 13.17
N ALA A 468 -10.42 -7.27 12.56
CA ALA A 468 -10.80 -5.85 12.51
C ALA A 468 -12.16 -5.63 11.83
N PHE A 469 -12.44 -6.35 10.75
CA PHE A 469 -13.71 -6.24 10.02
C PHE A 469 -14.90 -6.71 10.86
N LEU A 470 -14.76 -7.83 11.56
CA LEU A 470 -15.85 -8.32 12.41
C LEU A 470 -16.09 -7.41 13.61
N GLN A 471 -15.03 -6.91 14.25
CA GLN A 471 -15.17 -5.89 15.30
C GLN A 471 -15.89 -4.63 14.80
N GLU A 472 -15.48 -4.11 13.64
CA GLU A 472 -16.13 -2.94 13.04
C GLU A 472 -17.61 -3.20 12.71
N ARG A 473 -17.93 -4.38 12.18
CA ARG A 473 -19.30 -4.77 11.86
C ARG A 473 -20.15 -4.97 13.11
N ASP A 474 -19.58 -5.44 14.21
CA ASP A 474 -20.28 -5.57 15.49
C ASP A 474 -20.64 -4.18 16.03
N VAL A 475 -19.67 -3.26 16.09
CA VAL A 475 -19.88 -1.89 16.57
C VAL A 475 -20.87 -1.12 15.69
N ARG A 476 -20.87 -1.36 14.38
CA ARG A 476 -21.83 -0.78 13.44
C ARG A 476 -23.21 -1.45 13.46
N GLU A 477 -23.39 -2.52 14.25
CA GLU A 477 -24.59 -3.36 14.26
C GLU A 477 -24.98 -3.86 12.85
N ALA A 478 -23.97 -4.22 12.04
CA ALA A 478 -24.18 -4.53 10.63
C ALA A 478 -24.96 -5.84 10.43
N ALA A 479 -26.09 -5.76 9.72
CA ALA A 479 -27.01 -6.89 9.56
C ALA A 479 -26.63 -7.88 8.43
N GLY A 480 -25.74 -7.49 7.52
CA GLY A 480 -25.31 -8.34 6.41
C GLY A 480 -24.52 -9.57 6.89
N ASN A 481 -24.71 -10.68 6.19
CA ASN A 481 -24.09 -11.96 6.58
C ASN A 481 -22.55 -11.92 6.47
N ASN A 482 -21.88 -12.61 7.39
CA ASN A 482 -20.43 -12.73 7.43
C ASN A 482 -20.01 -14.19 7.27
N TRP A 483 -19.12 -14.48 6.34
CA TRP A 483 -18.57 -15.82 6.15
C TRP A 483 -17.05 -15.79 6.18
N LEU A 484 -16.45 -16.53 7.11
CA LEU A 484 -15.00 -16.66 7.25
C LEU A 484 -14.47 -18.03 6.81
N PHE A 485 -13.49 -18.04 5.92
CA PHE A 485 -12.66 -19.19 5.60
C PHE A 485 -11.28 -19.02 6.26
N PHE A 486 -10.99 -19.87 7.24
CA PHE A 486 -9.72 -19.87 7.95
C PHE A 486 -8.96 -21.17 7.68
N GLY A 487 -7.63 -21.11 7.70
CA GLY A 487 -6.82 -22.32 7.62
C GLY A 487 -5.46 -22.18 8.31
N ASN A 488 -4.98 -23.28 8.89
CA ASN A 488 -3.63 -23.35 9.46
C ASN A 488 -3.12 -24.81 9.46
N GLN A 489 -2.07 -25.11 10.22
CA GLN A 489 -1.49 -26.45 10.27
C GLN A 489 -2.36 -27.41 11.10
N HIS A 490 -2.57 -27.09 12.37
CA HIS A 490 -3.27 -27.95 13.33
C HIS A 490 -4.42 -27.25 14.05
N PHE A 491 -5.53 -27.96 14.28
CA PHE A 491 -6.67 -27.44 15.04
C PHE A 491 -6.31 -27.10 16.49
N THR A 492 -5.53 -27.94 17.15
CA THR A 492 -5.23 -27.81 18.59
C THR A 492 -4.21 -26.72 18.89
N ASP A 493 -3.28 -26.48 17.98
CA ASP A 493 -2.12 -25.61 18.23
C ASP A 493 -2.13 -24.33 17.39
N ASP A 494 -2.90 -24.28 16.31
CA ASP A 494 -2.78 -23.20 15.33
C ASP A 494 -4.11 -22.47 15.01
N PHE A 495 -5.17 -22.73 15.80
CA PHE A 495 -6.45 -22.06 15.63
C PHE A 495 -6.46 -20.68 16.31
N LEU A 496 -5.97 -19.69 15.59
CA LEU A 496 -5.85 -18.30 16.04
C LEU A 496 -7.21 -17.70 16.41
N TYR A 497 -7.28 -17.03 17.57
CA TYR A 497 -8.47 -16.35 18.09
C TYR A 497 -9.73 -17.23 18.19
N GLN A 498 -9.57 -18.55 18.40
CA GLN A 498 -10.66 -19.53 18.41
C GLN A 498 -11.87 -19.11 19.26
N THR A 499 -11.63 -18.63 20.49
CA THR A 499 -12.70 -18.24 21.41
C THR A 499 -13.48 -17.03 20.91
N GLU A 500 -12.82 -16.10 20.24
CA GLU A 500 -13.44 -14.90 19.65
C GLU A 500 -14.37 -15.30 18.50
N TRP A 501 -13.91 -16.15 17.57
CA TRP A 501 -14.75 -16.66 16.49
C TRP A 501 -15.97 -17.43 16.96
N GLN A 502 -15.80 -18.27 17.99
CA GLN A 502 -16.92 -18.98 18.62
C GLN A 502 -17.92 -18.02 19.26
N GLY A 503 -17.44 -16.92 19.84
CA GLY A 503 -18.26 -15.82 20.33
C GLY A 503 -19.12 -15.21 19.22
N TYR A 504 -18.51 -14.83 18.10
CA TYR A 504 -19.22 -14.25 16.96
C TYR A 504 -20.20 -15.21 16.29
N LEU A 505 -19.87 -16.51 16.19
CA LEU A 505 -20.81 -17.53 15.69
C LEU A 505 -22.04 -17.66 16.60
N LYS A 506 -21.84 -17.57 17.92
CA LYS A 506 -22.91 -17.68 18.91
C LYS A 506 -23.80 -16.43 18.95
N SER A 507 -23.23 -15.23 18.78
CA SER A 507 -24.00 -13.99 18.71
C SER A 507 -24.78 -13.86 17.39
N GLY A 508 -24.34 -14.57 16.35
CA GLY A 508 -24.90 -14.48 15.01
C GLY A 508 -24.23 -13.43 14.12
N LEU A 509 -23.25 -12.69 14.66
CA LEU A 509 -22.42 -11.77 13.87
C LEU A 509 -21.68 -12.54 12.78
N LEU A 510 -20.95 -13.60 13.15
CA LEU A 510 -20.34 -14.49 12.17
C LEU A 510 -21.38 -15.52 11.74
N THR A 511 -21.92 -15.39 10.53
CA THR A 511 -22.96 -16.28 10.02
C THR A 511 -22.43 -17.69 9.77
N LYS A 512 -21.21 -17.79 9.25
CA LYS A 512 -20.58 -19.07 8.91
C LYS A 512 -19.06 -19.01 9.02
N MET A 513 -18.47 -20.13 9.42
CA MET A 513 -17.02 -20.31 9.42
C MET A 513 -16.64 -21.69 8.90
N ASP A 514 -15.76 -21.73 7.91
CA ASP A 514 -15.17 -22.95 7.38
C ASP A 514 -13.67 -22.98 7.68
N VAL A 515 -13.19 -24.11 8.19
CA VAL A 515 -11.82 -24.26 8.69
C VAL A 515 -11.04 -25.35 7.95
N ALA A 516 -9.79 -25.06 7.61
CA ALA A 516 -8.89 -25.97 6.90
C ALA A 516 -7.59 -26.21 7.70
N PHE A 517 -7.43 -27.42 8.24
CA PHE A 517 -6.21 -27.81 8.94
C PHE A 517 -5.39 -28.77 8.08
N SER A 518 -4.27 -28.27 7.56
CA SER A 518 -3.49 -28.95 6.53
C SER A 518 -2.69 -30.15 7.02
N ARG A 519 -2.59 -30.35 8.35
CA ARG A 519 -1.72 -31.38 8.97
C ARG A 519 -2.42 -32.30 9.98
N ASP A 520 -3.73 -32.18 10.16
CA ASP A 520 -4.49 -33.03 11.10
C ASP A 520 -4.90 -34.38 10.50
N GLN A 521 -4.76 -34.53 9.20
CA GLN A 521 -5.05 -35.76 8.46
C GLN A 521 -4.02 -36.01 7.36
N ALA A 522 -4.07 -37.20 6.74
CA ALA A 522 -3.11 -37.60 5.70
C ALA A 522 -3.19 -36.72 4.44
N GLU A 523 -4.41 -36.30 4.07
CA GLU A 523 -4.65 -35.41 2.94
C GLU A 523 -4.57 -33.95 3.40
N LYS A 524 -3.83 -33.12 2.67
CA LYS A 524 -3.73 -31.70 3.00
C LYS A 524 -5.01 -31.00 2.55
N VAL A 525 -5.70 -30.37 3.50
CA VAL A 525 -6.89 -29.56 3.25
C VAL A 525 -6.53 -28.09 3.44
N TYR A 526 -6.78 -27.28 2.42
CA TYR A 526 -6.56 -25.84 2.42
C TYR A 526 -7.88 -25.07 2.22
N VAL A 527 -7.81 -23.74 2.30
CA VAL A 527 -9.00 -22.89 2.20
C VAL A 527 -9.69 -23.01 0.84
N GLN A 528 -8.93 -23.15 -0.26
CA GLN A 528 -9.49 -23.36 -1.60
C GLN A 528 -10.30 -24.66 -1.72
N ASP A 529 -9.97 -25.69 -0.94
CA ASP A 529 -10.74 -26.92 -0.92
C ASP A 529 -12.09 -26.69 -0.22
N ARG A 530 -12.08 -25.93 0.89
CA ARG A 530 -13.31 -25.50 1.57
C ARG A 530 -14.18 -24.60 0.72
N LEU A 531 -13.60 -23.74 -0.12
CA LEU A 531 -14.35 -22.94 -1.08
C LEU A 531 -15.09 -23.85 -2.07
N ARG A 532 -14.40 -24.85 -2.64
CA ARG A 532 -14.99 -25.80 -3.59
C ARG A 532 -16.08 -26.67 -2.96
N GLU A 533 -15.87 -27.14 -1.73
CA GLU A 533 -16.88 -27.89 -0.97
C GLU A 533 -18.18 -27.08 -0.78
N ASN A 534 -18.05 -25.76 -0.70
CA ASN A 534 -19.15 -24.82 -0.50
C ASN A 534 -19.56 -24.06 -1.78
N ALA A 535 -19.16 -24.55 -2.96
CA ALA A 535 -19.25 -23.82 -4.24
C ALA A 535 -20.63 -23.23 -4.53
N ALA A 536 -21.70 -24.01 -4.36
CA ALA A 536 -23.06 -23.58 -4.68
C ALA A 536 -23.54 -22.42 -3.79
N GLU A 537 -23.25 -22.47 -2.49
CA GLU A 537 -23.64 -21.41 -1.55
C GLU A 537 -22.77 -20.17 -1.73
N LEU A 538 -21.46 -20.35 -1.95
CA LEU A 538 -20.54 -19.26 -2.25
C LEU A 538 -21.01 -18.50 -3.51
N TYR A 539 -21.29 -19.22 -4.59
CA TYR A 539 -21.80 -18.61 -5.82
C TYR A 539 -23.14 -17.88 -5.60
N ALA A 540 -24.05 -18.45 -4.80
CA ALA A 540 -25.31 -17.78 -4.46
C ALA A 540 -25.09 -16.45 -3.71
N TRP A 541 -24.09 -16.37 -2.82
CA TRP A 541 -23.73 -15.11 -2.15
C TRP A 541 -23.13 -14.10 -3.13
N LEU A 542 -22.29 -14.55 -4.07
CA LEU A 542 -21.76 -13.68 -5.13
C LEU A 542 -22.90 -13.07 -5.97
N GLU A 543 -23.89 -13.86 -6.35
CA GLU A 543 -25.06 -13.39 -7.11
C GLU A 543 -25.94 -12.43 -6.29
N GLN A 544 -25.92 -12.54 -4.96
CA GLN A 544 -26.62 -11.64 -4.04
C GLN A 544 -25.86 -10.33 -3.76
N GLY A 545 -24.70 -10.12 -4.39
CA GLY A 545 -23.94 -8.88 -4.24
C GLY A 545 -22.85 -8.93 -3.17
N ALA A 546 -22.51 -10.11 -2.63
CA ALA A 546 -21.48 -10.23 -1.60
C ALA A 546 -20.12 -9.66 -2.06
N HIS A 547 -19.36 -9.16 -1.09
CA HIS A 547 -17.98 -8.73 -1.26
C HIS A 547 -17.02 -9.83 -0.77
N VAL A 548 -15.99 -10.11 -1.56
CA VAL A 548 -14.96 -11.12 -1.29
C VAL A 548 -13.66 -10.43 -0.92
N TYR A 549 -13.03 -10.91 0.14
CA TYR A 549 -11.76 -10.42 0.63
C TYR A 549 -10.80 -11.58 0.82
N VAL A 550 -9.58 -11.42 0.31
CA VAL A 550 -8.50 -12.40 0.47
C VAL A 550 -7.31 -11.74 1.13
N CYS A 551 -6.79 -12.33 2.21
CA CYS A 551 -5.60 -11.83 2.89
C CYS A 551 -4.64 -12.98 3.25
N GLY A 552 -3.32 -12.73 3.10
CA GLY A 552 -2.27 -13.71 3.43
C GLY A 552 -1.22 -13.86 2.31
N ASP A 553 -0.72 -15.09 2.14
CA ASP A 553 0.36 -15.42 1.18
C ASP A 553 -0.02 -15.09 -0.28
N GLY A 554 0.68 -14.11 -0.86
CA GLY A 554 0.46 -13.67 -2.24
C GLY A 554 1.00 -14.63 -3.30
N ASP A 555 2.03 -15.40 -2.97
CA ASP A 555 2.76 -16.20 -3.97
C ASP A 555 2.02 -17.48 -4.35
N ARG A 556 1.32 -18.09 -3.39
CA ARG A 556 0.61 -19.37 -3.59
C ARG A 556 -0.87 -19.28 -3.26
N MET A 557 -1.20 -18.93 -2.02
CA MET A 557 -2.58 -18.99 -1.52
C MET A 557 -3.53 -18.10 -2.32
N ALA A 558 -3.14 -16.84 -2.58
CA ALA A 558 -3.96 -15.91 -3.33
C ALA A 558 -4.27 -16.41 -4.76
N LYS A 559 -3.30 -17.06 -5.42
CA LYS A 559 -3.46 -17.65 -6.76
C LYS A 559 -4.41 -18.84 -6.74
N ASP A 560 -4.22 -19.74 -5.78
CA ASP A 560 -5.07 -20.93 -5.61
C ASP A 560 -6.52 -20.56 -5.29
N VAL A 561 -6.73 -19.54 -4.46
CA VAL A 561 -8.07 -19.01 -4.15
C VAL A 561 -8.70 -18.36 -5.39
N ASN A 562 -7.94 -17.56 -6.13
CA ASN A 562 -8.43 -16.95 -7.36
C ASN A 562 -8.85 -18.00 -8.40
N GLU A 563 -8.03 -19.04 -8.60
CA GLU A 563 -8.37 -20.16 -9.48
C GLU A 563 -9.62 -20.89 -9.00
N ALA A 564 -9.74 -21.17 -7.69
CA ALA A 564 -10.94 -21.80 -7.13
C ALA A 564 -12.20 -20.96 -7.35
N LEU A 565 -12.12 -19.63 -7.22
CA LEU A 565 -13.24 -18.74 -7.52
C LEU A 565 -13.66 -18.81 -9.00
N ILE A 566 -12.69 -18.83 -9.93
CA ILE A 566 -12.96 -18.99 -11.37
C ILE A 566 -13.64 -20.34 -11.65
N GLU A 567 -13.12 -21.43 -11.06
CA GLU A 567 -13.72 -22.77 -11.19
C GLU A 567 -15.16 -22.81 -10.66
N ILE A 568 -15.40 -22.24 -9.47
CA ILE A 568 -16.73 -22.18 -8.85
C ILE A 568 -17.71 -21.38 -9.74
N VAL A 569 -17.30 -20.21 -10.23
CA VAL A 569 -18.14 -19.39 -11.12
C VAL A 569 -18.41 -20.11 -12.43
N ALA A 570 -17.43 -20.78 -13.02
CA ALA A 570 -17.61 -21.55 -14.25
C ALA A 570 -18.61 -22.70 -14.06
N GLU A 571 -18.46 -23.47 -12.98
CA GLU A 571 -19.32 -24.63 -12.70
C GLU A 571 -20.74 -24.21 -12.32
N GLN A 572 -20.88 -23.32 -11.33
CA GLN A 572 -22.18 -22.94 -10.78
C GLN A 572 -22.95 -21.99 -11.70
N GLY A 573 -22.24 -21.09 -12.39
CA GLY A 573 -22.79 -20.19 -13.40
C GLY A 573 -23.00 -20.84 -14.78
N LYS A 574 -22.48 -22.06 -15.00
CA LYS A 574 -22.48 -22.76 -16.30
C LYS A 574 -21.84 -21.91 -17.41
N LEU A 575 -20.78 -21.21 -17.08
CA LEU A 575 -20.05 -20.31 -17.95
C LEU A 575 -18.84 -21.01 -18.57
N ALA A 576 -18.42 -20.59 -19.76
CA ALA A 576 -17.09 -20.96 -20.25
C ALA A 576 -16.01 -20.36 -19.33
N ARG A 577 -14.83 -20.99 -19.25
CA ARG A 577 -13.73 -20.51 -18.40
C ARG A 577 -13.39 -19.03 -18.64
N SER A 578 -13.33 -18.60 -19.90
CA SER A 578 -13.04 -17.18 -20.25
C SER A 578 -14.12 -16.21 -19.76
N GLU A 579 -15.38 -16.66 -19.67
CA GLU A 579 -16.48 -15.84 -19.14
C GLU A 579 -16.43 -15.78 -17.62
N ALA A 580 -16.02 -16.87 -16.95
CA ALA A 580 -15.79 -16.89 -15.51
C ALA A 580 -14.58 -16.03 -15.10
N GLU A 581 -13.50 -16.05 -15.87
CA GLU A 581 -12.34 -15.15 -15.69
C GLU A 581 -12.77 -13.67 -15.79
N GLU A 582 -13.59 -13.32 -16.80
CA GLU A 582 -14.12 -11.97 -16.94
C GLU A 582 -15.08 -11.59 -15.79
N TYR A 583 -15.89 -12.54 -15.31
CA TYR A 583 -16.77 -12.33 -14.15
C TYR A 583 -15.95 -11.99 -12.89
N VAL A 584 -14.89 -12.75 -12.59
CA VAL A 584 -14.02 -12.50 -11.44
C VAL A 584 -13.25 -11.17 -11.62
N ALA A 585 -12.81 -10.86 -12.83
CA ALA A 585 -12.22 -9.56 -13.15
C ALA A 585 -13.22 -8.40 -12.94
N GLU A 586 -14.49 -8.60 -13.28
CA GLU A 586 -15.56 -7.63 -13.04
C GLU A 586 -15.81 -7.42 -11.54
N LEU A 587 -15.77 -8.48 -10.72
CA LEU A 587 -15.83 -8.34 -9.26
C LEU A 587 -14.70 -7.44 -8.74
N ARG A 588 -13.46 -7.62 -9.25
CA ARG A 588 -12.32 -6.76 -8.88
C ARG A 588 -12.55 -5.31 -9.29
N ARG A 589 -12.94 -5.06 -10.54
CA ARG A 589 -13.23 -3.70 -11.06
C ARG A 589 -14.35 -3.01 -10.28
N ASN A 590 -15.35 -3.76 -9.83
CA ASN A 590 -16.47 -3.25 -9.04
C ASN A 590 -16.16 -3.18 -7.53
N LYS A 591 -14.90 -3.38 -7.11
CA LYS A 591 -14.46 -3.38 -5.71
C LYS A 591 -15.20 -4.40 -4.82
N ARG A 592 -15.71 -5.47 -5.44
CA ARG A 592 -16.38 -6.61 -4.78
C ARG A 592 -15.47 -7.82 -4.60
N TYR A 593 -14.26 -7.79 -5.15
CA TYR A 593 -13.20 -8.75 -4.83
C TYR A 593 -11.91 -7.96 -4.57
N GLN A 594 -11.45 -7.96 -3.32
CA GLN A 594 -10.31 -7.18 -2.84
C GLN A 594 -9.26 -8.09 -2.21
N ARG A 595 -7.98 -7.73 -2.35
CA ARG A 595 -6.85 -8.54 -1.87
C ARG A 595 -5.90 -7.69 -1.02
N ASP A 596 -5.50 -8.21 0.12
CA ASP A 596 -4.40 -7.71 0.95
C ASP A 596 -3.38 -8.82 1.15
N VAL A 597 -2.51 -8.99 0.16
CA VAL A 597 -1.60 -10.14 0.05
C VAL A 597 -0.16 -9.66 -0.05
N TYR A 598 0.74 -10.44 0.53
CA TYR A 598 2.14 -10.08 0.74
C TYR A 598 3.10 -11.25 0.61
#